data_AF-F8N1W4-F1
#
_entry.id   AF-F8N1W4-F1
#
_cell.length_a   1.000
_cell.length_b   1.000
_cell.length_c   1.000
_cell.angle_alpha   90.00
_cell.angle_beta   90.00
_cell.angle_gamma   90.00
#
_symmetry.space_group_name_H-M   'P 1'
#
loop_
_entity.id
_entity.type
_entity.pdbx_description
1 polymer ?
#
loop_
_entity_poly.entity_id
_entity_poly.type
_entity_poly.pdbx_seq_one_letter_code
_entity_poly.pdbx_strand_id
1 'polypeptide(L)' 'MGDIQNSAPTFGARKNIDPSQNAVKRLQTELMQLMTSPAPGVSAFPSADGNLLSWRATIEGPEDTPYAGLTF' A
#
# COMPACT_ATOMS: atom_id res chain seq x y z
N MET A 1 12.03 30.37 48.07
CA MET A 1 11.81 31.42 47.05
C MET A 1 12.39 30.87 45.78
N GLY A 2 11.53 30.38 44.88
CA GLY A 2 11.97 29.69 43.67
C GLY A 2 12.14 30.67 42.53
N ASP A 3 13.09 30.36 41.64
CA ASP A 3 13.16 30.95 40.31
C ASP A 3 13.54 29.84 39.30
N ILE A 4 12.48 29.21 38.80
CA ILE A 4 12.26 28.69 37.44
C ILE A 4 13.51 28.42 36.56
N GLN A 5 13.95 27.16 36.53
CA GLN A 5 14.69 26.63 35.37
C GLN A 5 13.76 26.56 34.17
N ASN A 6 13.97 27.48 33.22
CA ASN A 6 13.40 27.50 31.88
C ASN A 6 13.58 26.13 31.20
N SER A 7 12.54 25.29 31.23
CA SER A 7 12.47 24.06 30.46
C SER A 7 11.84 24.40 29.11
N ALA A 8 12.68 24.69 28.12
CA ALA A 8 12.22 24.74 26.74
C ALA A 8 11.55 23.40 26.39
N PRO A 9 10.36 23.38 25.75
CA PRO A 9 9.82 22.14 25.25
C PRO A 9 10.81 21.63 24.19
N THR A 10 11.49 20.52 24.48
CA THR A 10 12.12 19.70 23.45
C THR A 10 11.03 19.36 22.46
N PHE A 11 11.01 20.07 21.33
CA PHE A 11 10.17 19.76 20.19
C PHE A 11 10.40 18.30 19.88
N GLY A 12 9.38 17.48 20.16
CA GLY A 12 9.45 16.03 20.08
C GLY A 12 10.14 15.66 18.79
N ALA A 13 11.20 14.87 18.90
CA ALA A 13 11.90 14.29 17.77
C ALA A 13 10.85 13.88 16.75
N ARG A 14 10.81 14.55 15.59
CA ARG A 14 9.89 14.18 14.52
C ARG A 14 10.18 12.71 14.28
N LYS A 15 9.27 11.84 14.70
CA LYS A 15 9.33 10.42 14.45
C LYS A 15 9.49 10.35 12.94
N ASN A 16 10.67 9.96 12.45
CA ASN A 16 10.88 9.75 11.02
C ASN A 16 9.80 8.76 10.63
N ILE A 17 8.75 9.27 9.98
CA ILE A 17 7.67 8.45 9.49
C ILE A 17 8.31 7.76 8.30
N ASP A 18 8.81 6.56 8.54
CA ASP A 18 9.40 5.73 7.50
C ASP A 18 8.34 5.63 6.39
N PRO A 19 8.56 6.23 5.19
CA PRO A 19 7.53 6.32 4.15
C PRO A 19 7.00 4.94 3.78
N SER A 20 7.85 3.91 3.95
CA SER A 20 7.54 2.49 3.85
C SER A 20 6.35 2.06 4.71
N GLN A 21 6.25 2.55 5.95
CA GLN A 21 5.17 2.18 6.87
C GLN A 21 3.81 2.75 6.46
N ASN A 22 3.79 3.93 5.84
CA ASN A 22 2.55 4.49 5.28
C ASN A 22 2.14 3.76 4.00
N ALA A 23 3.11 3.42 3.13
CA ALA A 23 2.84 2.68 1.91
C ALA A 23 2.22 1.30 2.20
N VAL A 24 2.79 0.54 3.15
CA VAL A 24 2.28 -0.77 3.56
C VAL A 24 0.84 -0.69 4.07
N LYS A 25 0.52 0.28 4.93
CA LYS A 25 -0.86 0.47 5.44
C LYS A 25 -1.85 0.79 4.33
N ARG A 26 -1.46 1.65 3.39
CA ARG A 26 -2.30 1.99 2.23
C ARG A 26 -2.55 0.76 1.35
N LEU A 27 -1.51 -0.02 1.07
CA LEU A 27 -1.61 -1.24 0.27
C LEU A 27 -2.50 -2.31 0.92
N GLN A 28 -2.50 -2.41 2.26
CA GLN A 28 -3.45 -3.26 2.97
C GLN A 28 -4.90 -2.82 2.76
N THR A 29 -5.18 -1.51 2.84
CA THR A 29 -6.53 -0.97 2.58
C THR A 29 -6.95 -1.17 1.12
N GLU A 30 -6.06 -0.90 0.17
CA GLU A 30 -6.31 -1.09 -1.27
C GLU A 30 -6.52 -2.58 -1.62
N LEU A 31 -5.77 -3.50 -1.00
CA LEU A 31 -6.01 -4.95 -1.14
C LEU A 31 -7.43 -5.32 -0.68
N MET A 32 -7.86 -4.84 0.48
CA MET A 32 -9.23 -5.09 0.95
C MET A 32 -10.27 -4.54 -0.02
N GLN A 33 -10.05 -3.33 -0.54
CA GLN A 33 -10.93 -2.73 -1.55
C GLN A 33 -10.99 -3.58 -2.82
N LEU A 34 -9.84 -4.03 -3.33
CA LEU A 34 -9.74 -4.89 -4.52
C LEU A 34 -10.51 -6.20 -4.33
N MET A 35 -10.45 -6.79 -3.14
CA MET A 35 -11.20 -8.00 -2.80
C MET A 35 -12.72 -7.77 -2.72
N THR A 36 -13.16 -6.58 -2.31
CA THR A 36 -14.59 -6.24 -2.24
C THR A 36 -15.17 -5.74 -3.57
N SER A 37 -14.33 -5.24 -4.48
CA SER A 37 -14.72 -4.68 -5.76
C SER A 37 -13.76 -5.16 -6.85
N PRO A 38 -13.84 -6.44 -7.25
CA PRO A 38 -12.97 -7.00 -8.26
C PRO A 38 -13.20 -6.31 -9.62
N ALA A 39 -12.10 -5.96 -10.30
CA ALA A 39 -12.16 -5.47 -11.66
C ALA A 39 -12.31 -6.67 -12.62
N PRO A 40 -13.33 -6.69 -13.51
CA PRO A 40 -13.50 -7.79 -14.47
C PRO A 40 -12.24 -7.99 -15.30
N GLY A 41 -11.81 -9.25 -15.44
CA GLY A 41 -10.61 -9.62 -16.19
C GLY A 41 -9.29 -9.23 -15.54
N VAL A 42 -9.27 -8.69 -14.31
CA VAL A 42 -8.03 -8.36 -13.60
C VAL A 42 -8.03 -8.98 -12.21
N SER A 43 -6.93 -9.64 -11.85
CA SER A 43 -6.67 -10.07 -10.48
C SER A 43 -5.26 -9.68 -10.07
N ALA A 44 -5.05 -9.38 -8.79
CA ALA A 44 -3.72 -9.04 -8.28
C ALA A 44 -3.60 -9.41 -6.81
N PHE A 45 -2.47 -10.01 -6.45
CA PHE A 45 -2.18 -10.46 -5.10
C PHE A 45 -0.74 -10.15 -4.71
N PRO A 46 -0.47 -9.81 -3.44
CA PRO A 46 0.90 -9.69 -2.95
C PRO A 46 1.68 -11.00 -3.15
N SER A 47 2.98 -10.87 -3.30
CA SER A 47 3.88 -12.02 -3.36
C SER A 47 3.76 -12.87 -2.08
N ALA A 48 3.96 -14.18 -2.23
CA ALA A 48 3.77 -15.16 -1.15
C ALA A 48 4.79 -15.00 0.00
N ASP A 49 5.84 -14.22 -0.21
CA ASP A 49 6.86 -13.88 0.79
C ASP A 49 6.39 -12.84 1.82
N GLY A 50 5.16 -12.33 1.70
CA GLY A 50 4.59 -11.33 2.61
C GLY A 50 5.08 -9.91 2.33
N ASN A 51 5.85 -9.70 1.25
CA ASN A 51 6.24 -8.37 0.82
C ASN A 51 5.08 -7.69 0.10
N LEU A 52 4.39 -6.79 0.81
CA LEU A 52 3.31 -5.98 0.25
C LEU A 52 3.75 -5.00 -0.84
N LEU A 53 5.05 -4.84 -1.11
CA LEU A 53 5.57 -4.02 -2.22
C LEU A 53 5.84 -4.85 -3.48
N SER A 54 5.68 -6.18 -3.43
CA SER A 54 5.82 -7.08 -4.57
C SER A 54 4.48 -7.75 -4.87
N TRP A 55 4.03 -7.68 -6.12
CA TRP A 55 2.71 -8.16 -6.51
C TRP A 55 2.80 -9.02 -7.77
N ARG A 56 1.96 -10.05 -7.82
CA ARG A 56 1.66 -10.78 -9.04
C ARG A 56 0.22 -10.44 -9.43
N ALA A 57 0.04 -10.02 -10.67
CA ALA A 57 -1.26 -9.74 -11.24
C ALA A 57 -1.47 -10.57 -12.48
N THR A 58 -2.74 -10.75 -12.82
CA THR A 58 -3.19 -11.40 -14.04
C THR A 58 -4.19 -10.51 -14.74
N ILE A 59 -4.04 -10.40 -16.06
CA ILE A 59 -4.91 -9.60 -16.92
C ILE A 59 -5.44 -10.48 -18.05
N GLU A 60 -6.75 -10.54 -18.17
CA GLU A 60 -7.47 -11.12 -19.30
C GLU A 60 -7.62 -10.07 -20.39
N GLY A 61 -7.28 -10.45 -21.62
CA GLY A 61 -7.40 -9.56 -22.77
C GLY A 61 -8.87 -9.31 -23.12
N PRO A 62 -9.31 -8.03 -23.20
CA PRO A 62 -10.70 -7.70 -23.50
C PRO A 62 -11.13 -8.20 -24.88
N GLU A 63 -12.43 -8.43 -25.03
CA GLU A 63 -13.05 -8.70 -26.34
C GLU A 63 -12.79 -7.53 -27.31
N ASP A 64 -12.84 -7.84 -28.61
CA ASP A 64 -12.56 -6.88 -29.69
C ASP A 64 -11.15 -6.25 -29.66
N THR A 65 -10.21 -6.85 -28.92
CA THR A 65 -8.79 -6.49 -28.95
C THR A 65 -7.93 -7.64 -29.50
N PRO A 66 -6.71 -7.36 -29.99
CA PRO A 66 -5.76 -8.42 -30.37
C PRO A 66 -5.36 -9.36 -29.22
N TYR A 67 -5.71 -9.03 -27.98
CA TYR A 67 -5.43 -9.82 -26.79
C TYR A 67 -6.61 -10.68 -26.34
N ALA A 68 -7.76 -10.60 -27.04
CA ALA A 68 -8.96 -11.35 -26.68
C ALA A 68 -8.65 -12.85 -26.46
N GLY A 69 -9.07 -13.37 -25.31
CA GLY A 69 -8.84 -14.77 -24.92
C GLY A 69 -7.42 -15.09 -24.44
N LEU A 70 -6.54 -14.09 -24.31
CA LEU A 70 -5.22 -14.25 -23.70
C LEU A 70 -5.23 -13.86 -22.22
N THR A 71 -4.33 -14.47 -21.46
CA THR A 71 -4.11 -14.20 -20.04
C THR A 71 -2.61 -14.02 -19.80
N PHE A 72 -2.24 -12.94 -19.10
CA PHE A 72 -0.86 -12.55 -18.81
C PHE A 72 -0.56 -12.59 -17.32
#